data_AF-A0A373CND4-F1
#
_entry.id   AF-A0A373CND4-F1
#
_cell.length_a   1.000
_cell.length_b   1.000
_cell.length_c   1.000
_cell.angle_alpha   90.00
_cell.angle_beta   90.00
_cell.angle_gamma   90.00
#
_symmetry.space_group_name_H-M   'P 1'
#
loop_
_entity.id
_entity.type
_entity.pdbx_description
1 polymer ?
#
loop_
_entity_poly.entity_id
_entity_poly.type
_entity_poly.pdbx_seq_one_letter_code
_entity_poly.pdbx_strand_id
1 'polypeptide(L)'
;MQCNIVNDLLPLYMDDLTSEETNSFIKKHLEECQNCQNEYRTFKAELSNSANRNNATKMQEIDYLKKINIYQKMNFVLGAIISFLFGACLPVLKVGIPVLLNGAVPDYYLARLQIAWHIGLLKMTVSGVIVCLIYMIIMFIIKKKLNSKTSRNSQP
;
A
#
# COMPACT_ATOMS: atom_id res chain seq x y z
N MET A 1 17.21 -22.14 44.92
CA MET A 1 18.09 -20.95 44.77
C MET A 1 18.58 -20.78 43.33
N GLN A 2 18.92 -21.84 42.61
CA GLN A 2 19.41 -21.76 41.22
C GLN A 2 18.32 -21.36 40.20
N CYS A 3 17.04 -21.52 40.54
CA CYS A 3 15.91 -21.20 39.65
C CYS A 3 15.84 -19.71 39.29
N ASN A 4 16.12 -18.80 40.23
CA ASN A 4 16.10 -17.35 39.95
C ASN A 4 17.16 -16.98 38.90
N ILE A 5 18.36 -17.56 39.02
CA ILE A 5 19.45 -17.35 38.06
C ILE A 5 19.05 -17.89 36.69
N VAL A 6 18.44 -19.08 36.63
CA VAL A 6 17.97 -19.67 35.37
C VAL A 6 16.88 -18.81 34.74
N ASN A 7 15.93 -18.30 35.53
CA ASN A 7 14.86 -17.44 35.04
C ASN A 7 15.35 -16.10 34.50
N ASP A 8 16.33 -15.48 35.17
CA ASP A 8 16.95 -14.23 34.72
C ASP A 8 17.72 -14.42 33.40
N LEU A 9 18.33 -15.60 33.21
CA LEU A 9 19.10 -15.95 32.01
C LEU A 9 18.25 -16.60 30.91
N LEU A 10 17.00 -16.98 31.20
CA LEU A 10 16.14 -17.73 30.29
C LEU A 10 15.85 -16.99 28.97
N PRO A 11 15.59 -15.66 28.96
CA PRO A 11 15.44 -14.91 27.72
C PRO A 11 16.71 -14.92 26.87
N LEU A 12 17.87 -14.73 27.50
CA LEU A 12 19.17 -14.74 26.81
C LEU A 12 19.50 -16.13 26.24
N TYR A 13 19.12 -17.19 26.94
CA TYR A 13 19.23 -18.57 26.46
C TYR A 13 18.33 -18.85 25.26
N MET A 14 17.11 -18.31 25.23
CA MET A 14 16.19 -18.47 24.11
C MET A 14 16.65 -17.74 22.84
N ASP A 15 17.39 -16.64 22.99
CA ASP A 15 17.97 -15.87 21.89
C ASP A 15 19.35 -16.37 21.46
N ASP A 16 19.82 -17.52 21.99
CA ASP A 16 21.16 -18.08 21.76
C ASP A 16 22.31 -17.09 22.08
N LEU A 17 22.11 -16.21 23.07
CA LEU A 17 23.07 -15.17 23.49
C LEU A 17 23.91 -15.56 24.71
N THR A 18 23.72 -16.77 25.25
CA THR A 18 24.48 -17.31 26.40
C THR A 18 25.66 -18.17 25.95
N SER A 19 26.70 -18.25 26.79
CA SER A 19 27.87 -19.10 26.52
C SER A 19 27.49 -20.59 26.55
N GLU A 20 28.27 -21.44 25.87
CA GLU A 20 28.03 -22.88 25.81
C GLU A 20 28.02 -23.55 27.19
N GLU A 21 28.88 -23.09 28.11
CA GLU A 21 28.90 -23.51 29.50
C GLU A 21 27.58 -23.18 30.22
N THR A 22 27.07 -21.97 30.00
CA THR A 22 25.79 -21.51 30.55
C THR A 22 24.61 -22.29 29.96
N ASN A 23 24.64 -22.59 28.66
CA ASN A 23 23.62 -23.40 27.98
C ASN A 23 23.52 -24.79 28.59
N SER A 24 24.66 -25.44 28.84
CA SER A 24 24.71 -26.77 29.46
C SER A 24 24.14 -26.76 30.88
N PHE A 25 24.46 -25.74 31.67
CA PHE A 25 23.91 -25.55 33.01
C PHE A 25 22.39 -25.35 33.00
N ILE A 26 21.89 -24.42 32.16
CA ILE A 26 20.44 -24.14 32.05
C ILE A 26 19.70 -25.38 31.57
N LYS A 27 20.24 -26.11 30.58
CA LYS A 27 19.60 -27.32 30.03
C LYS A 27 19.45 -28.41 31.10
N LYS A 28 20.51 -28.69 31.87
CA LYS A 28 20.42 -29.63 33.01
C LYS A 28 19.38 -29.19 34.03
N HIS A 29 19.34 -27.90 34.36
CA HIS A 29 18.36 -27.39 35.31
C HIS A 29 16.91 -27.51 34.80
N LEU A 30 16.66 -27.31 33.50
CA LEU A 30 15.34 -27.50 32.89
C LEU A 30 14.89 -28.97 32.83
N GLU A 31 15.83 -29.92 32.89
CA GLU A 31 15.53 -31.36 32.98
C GLU A 31 15.20 -31.78 34.41
N GLU A 32 15.84 -31.15 35.41
CA GLU A 32 15.69 -31.50 36.83
C GLU A 32 14.59 -30.68 37.55
N CYS A 33 14.24 -29.49 37.04
CA CYS A 33 13.28 -28.58 37.67
C CYS A 33 12.00 -28.37 36.84
N GLN A 34 10.90 -28.94 37.32
CA GLN A 34 9.58 -28.80 36.68
C GLN A 34 9.08 -27.35 36.61
N ASN A 35 9.43 -26.52 37.60
CA ASN A 35 8.99 -25.13 37.66
C ASN A 35 9.63 -24.30 36.52
N CYS A 36 10.95 -24.35 36.41
CA CYS A 36 11.69 -23.67 35.34
C CYS A 36 11.32 -24.21 33.95
N GLN A 37 11.03 -25.51 33.84
CA GLN A 37 10.54 -26.10 32.59
C GLN A 37 9.18 -25.52 32.17
N ASN A 38 8.25 -25.34 33.11
CA ASN A 38 6.95 -24.73 32.84
C ASN A 38 7.08 -23.26 32.45
N GLU A 39 7.97 -22.52 33.09
CA GLU A 39 8.25 -21.12 32.75
C GLU A 39 8.83 -21.00 31.33
N TYR A 40 9.82 -21.83 30.98
CA TYR A 40 10.36 -21.92 29.62
C TYR A 40 9.28 -22.21 28.57
N ARG A 41 8.38 -23.16 28.84
CA ARG A 41 7.27 -23.48 27.92
C ARG A 41 6.32 -22.30 27.75
N THR A 42 6.01 -21.59 28.84
CA THR A 42 5.14 -20.41 28.82
C THR A 42 5.77 -19.30 27.98
N PHE A 43 7.02 -18.94 28.24
CA PHE A 43 7.76 -17.94 27.45
C PHE A 43 7.83 -18.30 25.96
N LYS A 44 8.14 -19.57 25.65
CA LYS A 44 8.19 -20.04 24.27
C LYS A 44 6.82 -19.97 23.56
N ALA A 45 5.74 -20.26 24.27
CA ALA A 45 4.39 -20.15 23.74
C ALA A 45 3.97 -18.70 23.50
N GLU A 46 4.34 -17.77 24.40
CA GLU A 46 4.10 -16.34 24.24
C GLU A 46 4.85 -15.76 23.05
N LEU A 47 6.12 -16.12 22.86
CA LEU A 47 6.93 -15.72 21.70
C LEU A 47 6.33 -16.22 20.37
N SER A 48 5.90 -17.48 20.35
CA SER A 48 5.24 -18.07 19.17
C SER A 48 3.92 -17.36 18.84
N ASN A 49 3.12 -17.06 19.87
CA ASN A 49 1.85 -16.35 19.71
C ASN A 49 2.05 -14.90 19.23
N SER A 50 3.05 -14.18 19.75
CA SER A 50 3.35 -12.82 19.30
C SER A 50 3.85 -12.82 17.85
N ALA A 51 4.73 -13.75 17.48
CA ALA A 51 5.20 -13.92 16.10
C ALA A 51 4.04 -14.24 15.13
N ASN A 52 3.14 -15.15 15.49
CA ASN A 52 1.97 -15.50 14.67
C ASN A 52 1.00 -14.32 14.52
N ARG A 53 0.73 -13.56 15.58
CA ARG A 53 -0.09 -12.34 15.51
C ARG A 53 0.55 -11.30 14.58
N ASN A 54 1.85 -11.07 14.72
CA ASN A 54 2.59 -10.14 13.87
C ASN A 54 2.56 -10.55 12.38
N ASN A 55 2.70 -11.84 12.09
CA ASN A 55 2.60 -12.37 10.73
C ASN A 55 1.19 -12.23 10.15
N ALA A 56 0.15 -12.53 10.93
CA ALA A 56 -1.24 -12.34 10.51
C ALA A 56 -1.56 -10.88 10.20
N THR A 57 -1.11 -9.95 11.06
CA THR A 57 -1.28 -8.49 10.84
C THR A 57 -0.52 -8.02 9.60
N LYS A 58 0.72 -8.46 9.40
CA LYS A 58 1.51 -8.13 8.19
C LYS A 58 0.83 -8.67 6.92
N MET A 59 0.29 -9.89 6.96
CA MET A 59 -0.40 -10.48 5.82
C MET A 59 -1.70 -9.73 5.47
N GLN A 60 -2.52 -9.38 6.47
CA GLN A 60 -3.69 -8.52 6.27
C GLN A 60 -3.31 -7.13 5.72
N GLU A 61 -2.19 -6.57 6.19
CA GLU A 61 -1.73 -5.28 5.70
C GLU A 61 -1.32 -5.34 4.22
N ILE A 62 -0.61 -6.38 3.81
CA ILE A 62 -0.21 -6.55 2.40
C ILE A 62 -1.43 -6.71 1.48
N ASP A 63 -2.46 -7.43 1.94
CA ASP A 63 -3.68 -7.66 1.15
C ASP A 63 -4.51 -6.38 0.95
N TYR A 64 -4.67 -5.56 2.00
CA TYR A 64 -5.39 -4.27 1.89
C TYR A 64 -4.71 -3.30 0.91
N LEU A 65 -3.37 -3.28 0.89
CA LEU A 65 -2.60 -2.39 0.01
C LEU A 65 -2.73 -2.77 -1.45
N LYS A 66 -2.68 -4.08 -1.75
CA LYS A 66 -2.93 -4.58 -3.11
C LYS A 66 -4.31 -4.16 -3.58
N LYS A 67 -5.33 -4.32 -2.71
CA LYS A 67 -6.70 -3.94 -3.00
C LYS A 67 -6.82 -2.45 -3.37
N ILE A 68 -6.24 -1.55 -2.57
CA ILE A 68 -6.29 -0.10 -2.83
C ILE A 68 -5.64 0.29 -4.16
N ASN A 69 -4.47 -0.29 -4.48
CA ASN A 69 -3.78 0.01 -5.73
C ASN A 69 -4.60 -0.43 -6.96
N ILE A 70 -5.36 -1.52 -6.85
CA ILE A 70 -6.25 -2.00 -7.92
C ILE A 70 -7.44 -1.05 -8.10
N TYR A 71 -8.13 -0.68 -7.01
CA TYR A 71 -9.25 0.26 -7.09
C TYR A 71 -8.83 1.64 -7.64
N GLN A 72 -7.67 2.16 -7.21
CA GLN A 72 -7.17 3.44 -7.72
C GLN A 72 -6.81 3.39 -9.21
N LYS A 73 -6.16 2.32 -9.68
CA LYS A 73 -5.89 2.13 -11.11
C LYS A 73 -7.19 2.04 -11.91
N MET A 74 -8.18 1.31 -11.42
CA MET A 74 -9.47 1.17 -12.08
C MET A 74 -10.23 2.50 -12.16
N ASN A 75 -10.24 3.30 -11.09
CA ASN A 75 -10.86 4.63 -11.07
C ASN A 75 -10.15 5.62 -12.02
N PHE A 76 -8.82 5.56 -12.12
CA PHE A 76 -8.05 6.38 -13.07
C PHE A 76 -8.39 6.02 -14.52
N VAL A 77 -8.43 4.73 -14.86
CA VAL A 77 -8.80 4.25 -16.19
C VAL A 77 -10.23 4.67 -16.54
N LEU A 78 -11.18 4.51 -15.61
CA LEU A 78 -12.56 4.93 -15.81
C LEU A 78 -12.66 6.45 -16.06
N GLY A 79 -11.95 7.26 -15.26
CA GLY A 79 -11.91 8.71 -15.45
C GLY A 79 -11.31 9.13 -16.79
N ALA A 80 -10.26 8.44 -17.25
CA ALA A 80 -9.65 8.68 -18.56
C ALA A 80 -10.62 8.38 -19.71
N ILE A 81 -11.36 7.26 -19.63
CA ILE A 81 -12.37 6.89 -20.64
C ILE A 81 -13.49 7.94 -20.69
N ILE A 82 -14.02 8.35 -19.53
CA ILE A 82 -15.08 9.37 -19.46
C ILE A 82 -14.57 10.71 -20.03
N SER A 83 -13.37 11.15 -19.64
CA SER A 83 -12.79 12.39 -20.16
C SER A 83 -12.57 12.33 -21.67
N PHE A 84 -12.17 11.18 -22.20
CA PHE A 84 -12.01 10.99 -23.63
C PHE A 84 -13.34 11.05 -24.39
N LEU A 85 -14.38 10.36 -23.88
CA LEU A 85 -15.71 10.38 -24.47
C LEU A 85 -16.31 11.79 -24.48
N PHE A 86 -16.20 12.54 -23.38
CA PHE A 86 -16.66 13.92 -23.34
C PHE A 86 -15.85 14.83 -24.26
N GLY A 87 -14.52 14.68 -24.28
CA GLY A 87 -13.63 15.46 -25.14
C GLY A 87 -13.89 15.26 -26.64
N ALA A 88 -14.24 14.04 -27.05
CA ALA A 88 -14.55 13.71 -28.44
C ALA A 88 -16.02 14.03 -28.81
N CYS A 89 -16.97 13.81 -27.91
CA CYS A 89 -18.40 13.94 -28.21
C CYS A 89 -18.89 15.40 -28.21
N LEU A 90 -18.38 16.24 -27.29
CA LEU A 90 -18.74 17.67 -27.21
C LEU A 90 -18.52 18.48 -28.50
N PRO A 91 -17.37 18.40 -29.20
CA PRO A 91 -17.15 19.13 -30.45
C PRO A 91 -18.01 18.59 -31.59
N VAL A 92 -18.21 17.27 -31.67
CA VAL A 92 -19.07 16.65 -32.69
C VAL A 92 -20.52 17.10 -32.52
N LEU A 93 -21.03 17.17 -31.29
CA LEU A 93 -22.39 17.65 -31.02
C LEU A 93 -22.56 19.14 -31.39
N LYS A 94 -21.57 19.97 -31.04
CA LYS A 94 -21.58 21.42 -31.31
C LYS A 94 -21.57 21.75 -32.81
N VAL A 95 -20.94 20.90 -33.63
CA VAL A 95 -20.87 21.07 -35.09
C VAL A 95 -22.06 20.38 -35.78
N GLY A 96 -22.49 19.23 -35.27
CA GLY A 96 -23.59 18.43 -35.86
C GLY A 96 -24.97 19.05 -35.70
N ILE A 97 -25.29 19.65 -34.53
CA ILE A 97 -26.59 20.29 -34.27
C ILE A 97 -26.92 21.42 -35.27
N PRO A 98 -26.04 22.41 -35.52
CA PRO A 98 -26.34 23.49 -36.46
C PRO A 98 -26.38 23.03 -37.92
N VAL A 99 -25.60 22.00 -38.30
CA VAL A 99 -25.67 21.36 -39.63
C VAL A 99 -27.03 20.71 -39.86
N LEU A 100 -27.56 20.01 -38.85
CA LEU A 100 -28.85 19.33 -38.94
C LEU A 100 -30.03 20.33 -39.00
N LEU A 101 -29.91 21.46 -38.30
CA LEU A 101 -30.97 22.48 -38.22
C LEU A 101 -31.01 23.43 -39.42
N ASN A 102 -29.84 23.83 -39.96
CA ASN A 102 -29.77 24.95 -40.91
C ASN A 102 -29.37 24.55 -42.34
N GLY A 103 -28.96 23.29 -42.58
CA GLY A 103 -28.68 22.76 -43.94
C GLY A 103 -27.50 23.41 -44.69
N ALA A 104 -26.88 24.44 -44.14
CA ALA A 104 -25.71 25.14 -44.68
C ALA A 104 -24.58 25.12 -43.65
N VAL A 105 -23.34 25.00 -44.12
CA VAL A 105 -22.12 25.11 -43.30
C VAL A 105 -21.56 26.52 -43.48
N PRO A 106 -21.73 27.44 -42.51
CA PRO A 106 -21.14 28.76 -42.63
C PRO A 106 -19.61 28.69 -42.54
N ASP A 107 -18.89 29.36 -43.42
CA ASP A 107 -17.42 29.31 -43.53
C ASP A 107 -16.68 29.67 -42.22
N TYR A 108 -17.32 30.42 -41.31
CA TYR A 108 -16.77 30.74 -39.99
C TYR A 108 -16.63 29.52 -39.06
N TYR A 109 -17.33 28.41 -39.32
CA TYR A 109 -17.22 27.19 -38.53
C TYR A 109 -15.87 26.51 -38.69
N LEU A 110 -15.28 26.48 -39.90
CA LEU A 110 -13.97 25.86 -40.13
C LEU A 110 -12.84 26.64 -39.42
N ALA A 111 -12.87 27.97 -39.48
CA ALA A 111 -11.92 28.82 -38.76
C ALA A 111 -12.03 28.67 -37.24
N ARG A 112 -13.25 28.57 -36.70
CA ARG A 112 -13.47 28.26 -35.28
C ARG A 112 -13.14 26.83 -34.92
N LEU A 113 -13.28 25.88 -35.84
CA LEU A 113 -12.94 24.47 -35.62
C LEU A 113 -11.44 24.31 -35.38
N GLN A 114 -10.62 24.99 -36.18
CA GLN A 114 -9.15 24.95 -36.03
C GLN A 114 -8.70 25.53 -34.69
N ILE A 115 -9.27 26.67 -34.27
CA ILE A 115 -8.99 27.30 -32.96
C ILE A 115 -9.52 26.43 -31.81
N ALA A 116 -10.73 25.86 -31.95
CA ALA A 116 -11.32 24.96 -30.98
C ALA A 116 -10.52 23.65 -30.84
N TRP A 117 -9.88 23.18 -31.91
CA TRP A 117 -9.05 21.99 -31.88
C TRP A 117 -7.76 22.23 -31.08
N HIS A 118 -7.08 23.37 -31.28
CA HIS A 118 -5.90 23.72 -30.47
C HIS A 118 -6.25 23.99 -29.00
N ILE A 119 -7.35 24.68 -28.71
CA ILE A 119 -7.81 24.93 -27.33
C ILE A 119 -8.26 23.63 -26.67
N GLY A 120 -8.93 22.75 -27.41
CA GLY A 120 -9.34 21.43 -26.96
C GLY A 120 -8.13 20.55 -26.66
N LEU A 121 -7.16 20.50 -27.58
CA LEU A 121 -5.92 19.74 -27.42
C LEU A 121 -5.13 20.23 -26.20
N LEU A 122 -4.99 21.55 -26.03
CA LEU A 122 -4.31 22.13 -24.87
C LEU A 122 -5.04 21.81 -23.56
N LYS A 123 -6.37 21.86 -23.54
CA LYS A 123 -7.15 21.50 -22.35
C LYS A 123 -7.09 20.01 -22.02
N MET A 124 -7.03 19.15 -23.05
CA MET A 124 -6.90 17.71 -22.91
C MET A 124 -5.51 17.30 -22.41
N THR A 125 -4.44 17.99 -22.84
CA THR A 125 -3.10 17.75 -22.32
C THR A 125 -2.96 18.25 -20.89
N VAL A 126 -3.48 19.44 -20.58
CA VAL A 126 -3.46 19.98 -19.22
C VAL A 126 -4.27 19.10 -18.26
N SER A 127 -5.47 18.65 -18.64
CA SER A 127 -6.27 17.75 -17.79
C SER A 127 -5.55 16.42 -17.58
N GLY A 128 -5.01 15.81 -18.64
CA GLY A 128 -4.24 14.56 -18.54
C GLY A 128 -3.03 14.68 -17.62
N VAL A 129 -2.25 15.76 -17.74
CA VAL A 129 -1.10 16.03 -16.85
C VAL A 129 -1.55 16.19 -15.41
N ILE A 130 -2.65 16.90 -15.14
CA ILE A 130 -3.20 17.08 -13.79
C ILE A 130 -3.60 15.73 -13.17
N VAL A 131 -4.33 14.87 -13.89
CA VAL A 131 -4.71 13.55 -13.34
C VAL A 131 -3.47 12.69 -13.08
N CYS A 132 -2.47 12.73 -13.96
CA CYS A 132 -1.18 12.05 -13.76
C CYS A 132 -0.45 12.55 -12.50
N LEU A 133 -0.38 13.86 -12.27
CA LEU A 133 0.25 14.44 -11.08
C LEU A 133 -0.48 14.03 -9.80
N ILE A 134 -1.82 14.07 -9.80
CA ILE A 134 -2.63 13.62 -8.67
C ILE A 134 -2.37 12.14 -8.37
N TYR A 135 -2.32 11.29 -9.39
CA TYR A 135 -2.01 9.86 -9.25
C TYR A 135 -0.63 9.63 -8.62
N MET A 136 0.40 10.34 -9.11
CA MET A 136 1.76 10.24 -8.58
C MET A 136 1.85 10.68 -7.10
N ILE A 137 1.15 11.75 -6.73
CA ILE A 137 1.09 12.24 -5.34
C ILE A 137 0.43 11.21 -4.43
N ILE A 138 -0.71 10.63 -4.84
CA ILE A 138 -1.41 9.61 -4.05
C ILE A 138 -0.54 8.37 -3.85
N MET A 139 0.10 7.88 -4.92
CA MET A 139 1.05 6.77 -4.83
C MET A 139 2.24 7.06 -3.93
N PHE A 140 2.78 8.28 -3.99
CA PHE A 140 3.87 8.71 -3.13
C PHE A 140 3.47 8.72 -1.65
N ILE A 141 2.28 9.25 -1.33
CA ILE A 141 1.75 9.26 0.05
C ILE A 141 1.55 7.84 0.57
N ILE A 142 0.98 6.94 -0.23
CA ILE A 142 0.77 5.54 0.15
C ILE A 142 2.12 4.85 0.41
N LYS A 143 3.09 5.00 -0.51
CA LYS A 143 4.43 4.41 -0.37
C LYS A 143 5.18 4.95 0.84
N LYS A 144 5.10 6.27 1.10
CA LYS A 144 5.71 6.91 2.28
C LYS A 144 5.08 6.40 3.58
N LYS A 145 3.75 6.27 3.62
CA LYS A 145 3.04 5.73 4.78
C LYS A 145 3.42 4.28 5.05
N LEU A 146 3.64 3.48 4.01
CA LEU A 146 4.14 2.11 4.11
C LEU A 146 5.51 2.04 4.76
N ASN A 147 6.49 2.76 4.21
CA ASN A 147 7.86 2.76 4.73
C ASN A 147 7.90 3.19 6.20
N SER A 148 7.06 4.16 6.60
CA SER A 148 6.96 4.63 7.99
C SER A 148 6.39 3.59 8.98
N LYS A 149 5.66 2.60 8.47
CA LYS A 149 5.03 1.56 9.28
C LYS A 149 5.93 0.33 9.36
N THR A 150 6.61 -0.01 8.27
CA THR A 150 7.72 -0.97 8.26
C THR A 150 8.85 -0.55 9.21
N SER A 151 9.21 0.74 9.26
CA SER A 151 10.23 1.25 10.19
C SER A 151 9.80 1.22 11.66
N ARG A 152 8.49 1.29 11.96
CA ARG A 152 7.96 1.17 13.34
C ARG A 152 7.82 -0.28 13.80
N ASN A 153 7.49 -1.20 12.90
CA ASN A 153 7.39 -2.64 13.20
C ASN A 153 8.75 -3.37 13.20
N SER A 154 9.86 -2.64 13.05
CA SER A 154 11.24 -3.17 13.07
C SER A 154 12.04 -2.70 14.29
N GLN A 155 11.43 -1.95 15.22
CA GLN A 155 12.03 -1.75 16.54
C GLN A 155 11.59 -2.88 17.48
N PRO A 156 12.54 -3.59 18.11
CA PRO A 156 12.28 -4.71 19.02
C PRO A 156 11.54 -4.29 20.28
#